data_AF-A0A383WPG0-F1
#
_entry.id   AF-A0A383WPG0-F1
#
_cell.length_a   1.000
_cell.length_b   1.000
_cell.length_c   1.000
_cell.angle_alpha   90.00
_cell.angle_beta   90.00
_cell.angle_gamma   90.00
#
_symmetry.space_group_name_H-M   'P 1'
#
loop_
_entity.id
_entity.type
_entity.pdbx_description
1 polymer ?
#
loop_
_entity_poly.entity_id
_entity_poly.type
_entity_poly.pdbx_seq_one_letter_code
_entity_poly.pdbx_strand_id
1 'polypeptide(L)'
;MSTDEPDLEQQCSELGITIWKQRIHPVRVPHKARDGSLLLDFPSEAARQQFKQACIHKVSSNCLDGARSGCCLRAMDHCRGPAWLRWLPWNNSKPWAELEACEDRYVEACMAANAKGCTDHAESFCTLVVARPAGLEDTADEAQQQQQQQQRRGNGSRK
;
A
#
# COMPACT_ATOMS: atom_id res chain seq x y z
N MET A 1 1.70 -8.30 -53.45
CA MET A 1 2.50 -7.55 -52.45
C MET A 1 2.02 -8.04 -51.09
N SER A 2 2.73 -9.01 -50.51
CA SER A 2 2.42 -9.56 -49.20
C SER A 2 2.90 -8.57 -48.16
N THR A 3 1.99 -7.97 -47.41
CA THR A 3 2.34 -7.22 -46.20
C THR A 3 2.53 -8.24 -45.09
N ASP A 4 3.78 -8.65 -44.87
CA ASP A 4 4.17 -9.40 -43.68
C ASP A 4 4.01 -8.47 -42.49
N GLU A 5 2.85 -8.56 -41.82
CA GLU A 5 2.61 -7.90 -40.54
C GLU A 5 3.56 -8.52 -39.51
N PRO A 6 4.47 -7.75 -38.91
CA PRO A 6 5.49 -8.32 -38.04
C PRO A 6 4.83 -8.86 -36.76
N ASP A 7 5.17 -10.11 -36.42
CA ASP A 7 4.64 -10.82 -35.26
C ASP A 7 4.91 -10.02 -33.97
N LEU A 8 3.83 -9.46 -33.42
CA LEU A 8 3.82 -8.68 -32.18
C LEU A 8 4.39 -9.46 -31.00
N GLU A 9 4.22 -10.79 -30.97
CA GLU A 9 4.77 -11.62 -29.90
C GLU A 9 6.31 -11.64 -29.93
N GLN A 10 6.88 -11.68 -31.13
CA GLN A 10 8.33 -11.69 -31.31
C GLN A 10 8.96 -10.36 -30.93
N GLN A 11 8.35 -9.24 -31.33
CA GLN A 11 8.81 -7.89 -30.95
C GLN A 11 8.76 -7.67 -29.44
N CYS A 12 7.68 -8.11 -28.77
CA CYS A 12 7.58 -7.97 -27.32
C CYS A 12 8.61 -8.86 -26.58
N SER A 13 8.90 -10.05 -27.09
CA SER A 13 9.92 -10.94 -26.52
C SER A 13 11.32 -10.33 -26.58
N GLU A 14 11.70 -9.70 -27.70
CA GLU A 14 13.00 -9.03 -27.85
C GLU A 14 13.18 -7.87 -26.87
N LEU A 15 12.08 -7.20 -26.50
CA LEU A 15 12.07 -6.10 -25.56
C LEU A 15 11.91 -6.55 -24.09
N GLY A 16 11.87 -7.86 -23.82
CA GLY A 16 11.62 -8.39 -22.47
C GLY A 16 10.21 -8.08 -21.94
N ILE A 17 9.27 -7.73 -22.81
CA ILE A 17 7.89 -7.38 -22.48
C ILE A 17 7.08 -8.67 -22.45
N THR A 18 6.56 -9.02 -21.27
CA THR A 18 5.66 -10.17 -21.13
C THR A 18 4.25 -9.79 -21.56
N ILE A 19 3.77 -10.36 -22.67
CA ILE A 19 2.37 -10.24 -23.08
C ILE A 19 1.54 -11.23 -22.27
N TRP A 20 0.60 -10.71 -21.47
CA TRP A 20 -0.36 -11.53 -20.75
C TRP A 20 -1.48 -11.96 -21.71
N LYS A 21 -1.43 -13.21 -22.20
CA LYS A 21 -2.46 -13.76 -23.11
C LYS A 21 -3.84 -13.93 -22.44
N GLN A 22 -3.85 -14.07 -21.11
CA GLN A 22 -5.07 -14.15 -20.31
C GLN A 22 -5.40 -12.78 -19.75
N ARG A 23 -6.68 -12.35 -19.86
CA ARG A 23 -7.18 -11.22 -19.08
C ARG A 23 -6.92 -11.54 -17.61
N ILE A 24 -6.04 -10.76 -16.98
CA ILE A 24 -5.91 -10.75 -15.53
C ILE A 24 -7.26 -10.25 -15.03
N HIS A 25 -8.13 -11.16 -14.58
CA HIS A 25 -9.30 -10.75 -13.83
C HIS A 25 -8.75 -9.99 -12.61
N PRO A 26 -9.11 -8.70 -12.42
CA PRO A 26 -8.69 -8.01 -11.22
C PRO A 26 -9.17 -8.89 -10.07
N VAL A 27 -8.22 -9.30 -9.21
CA VAL A 27 -8.48 -10.21 -8.08
C VAL A 27 -9.58 -9.67 -7.16
N ARG A 28 -9.96 -8.39 -7.33
CA ARG A 28 -10.92 -7.65 -6.51
C ARG A 28 -11.73 -6.76 -7.42
N VAL A 29 -12.95 -7.18 -7.75
CA VAL A 29 -13.94 -6.26 -8.29
C VAL A 29 -14.50 -5.49 -7.09
N PRO A 30 -14.45 -4.14 -7.10
CA PRO A 30 -15.02 -3.40 -5.99
C PRO A 30 -16.52 -3.70 -5.88
N HIS A 31 -16.95 -4.12 -4.70
CA HIS A 31 -18.36 -4.35 -4.40
C HIS A 31 -19.04 -3.03 -4.08
N LYS A 32 -20.25 -2.80 -4.60
CA LYS A 32 -20.98 -1.56 -4.36
C LYS A 32 -21.85 -1.73 -3.11
N ALA A 33 -21.55 -1.00 -2.04
CA ALA A 33 -22.39 -0.99 -0.85
C ALA A 33 -23.73 -0.30 -1.10
N ARG A 34 -24.66 -0.44 -0.14
CA ARG A 34 -26.00 0.17 -0.20
C ARG A 34 -25.97 1.70 -0.28
N ASP A 35 -24.95 2.33 0.30
CA ASP A 35 -24.72 3.77 0.24
C ASP A 35 -24.02 4.21 -1.07
N GLY A 36 -23.71 3.27 -1.96
CA GLY A 36 -23.02 3.52 -3.23
C GLY A 36 -21.50 3.52 -3.12
N SER A 37 -20.91 3.34 -1.94
CA SER A 37 -19.46 3.25 -1.75
C SER A 37 -18.89 1.96 -2.34
N LEU A 38 -17.63 2.01 -2.76
CA LEU A 38 -16.90 0.86 -3.31
C LEU A 38 -16.07 0.21 -2.20
N LEU A 39 -16.29 -1.07 -1.97
CA LEU A 39 -15.68 -1.83 -0.89
C LEU A 39 -14.91 -3.02 -1.42
N LEU A 40 -13.86 -3.39 -0.69
CA LEU A 40 -13.12 -4.61 -0.95
C LEU A 40 -13.82 -5.79 -0.31
N ASP A 41 -14.10 -6.81 -1.11
CA ASP A 41 -14.59 -8.10 -0.62
C ASP A 41 -13.42 -9.07 -0.39
N PHE A 42 -13.53 -9.91 0.64
CA PHE A 42 -12.51 -10.87 1.03
C PHE A 42 -13.14 -12.25 1.24
N PRO A 43 -12.52 -13.33 0.75
CA PRO A 43 -13.08 -14.68 0.82
C PRO A 43 -13.15 -15.23 2.26
N SER A 44 -12.42 -14.65 3.20
CA SER A 44 -12.45 -15.01 4.62
C SER A 44 -11.88 -13.88 5.49
N GLU A 45 -12.17 -13.95 6.79
CA GLU A 45 -11.57 -13.06 7.78
C GLU A 45 -10.03 -13.15 7.77
N ALA A 46 -9.50 -14.36 7.65
CA ALA A 46 -8.06 -14.60 7.58
C ALA A 46 -7.43 -13.89 6.36
N ALA A 47 -8.07 -13.96 5.19
CA ALA A 47 -7.60 -13.27 3.99
C ALA A 47 -7.64 -11.74 4.16
N ARG A 48 -8.66 -11.21 4.84
CA ARG A 48 -8.76 -9.79 5.18
C ARG A 48 -7.62 -9.33 6.10
N GLN A 49 -7.35 -10.07 7.17
CA GLN A 49 -6.26 -9.73 8.10
C GLN A 49 -4.89 -9.84 7.42
N GLN A 50 -4.67 -10.87 6.60
CA GLN A 50 -3.45 -11.00 5.82
C GLN A 50 -3.26 -9.81 4.87
N PHE A 51 -4.32 -9.38 4.20
CA PHE A 51 -4.26 -8.20 3.36
C PHE A 51 -4.00 -6.92 4.15
N LYS A 52 -4.64 -6.75 5.32
CA LYS A 52 -4.39 -5.60 6.20
C LYS A 52 -2.92 -5.51 6.58
N GLN A 53 -2.30 -6.62 6.98
CA GLN A 53 -0.88 -6.67 7.32
C GLN A 53 0.03 -6.32 6.13
N ALA A 54 -0.26 -6.88 4.95
CA ALA A 54 0.47 -6.57 3.74
C ALA A 54 0.32 -5.09 3.33
N CYS A 55 -0.89 -4.53 3.49
CA CYS A 55 -1.16 -3.11 3.28
C CYS A 55 -0.33 -2.25 4.24
N ILE A 56 -0.36 -2.54 5.54
CA ILE A 56 0.36 -1.77 6.56
C ILE A 56 1.85 -1.74 6.22
N HIS A 57 2.44 -2.90 5.98
CA HIS A 57 3.85 -3.01 5.61
C HIS A 57 4.19 -2.22 4.35
N LYS A 58 3.35 -2.29 3.31
CA LYS A 58 3.61 -1.60 2.05
C LYS A 58 3.46 -0.08 2.18
N VAL A 59 2.43 0.39 2.87
CA VAL A 59 2.17 1.82 3.09
C VAL A 59 3.24 2.42 4.01
N SER A 60 3.62 1.74 5.09
CA SER A 60 4.67 2.21 5.99
C SER A 60 6.02 2.27 5.28
N SER A 61 6.37 1.24 4.49
CA SER A 61 7.59 1.22 3.67
C SER A 61 7.64 2.41 2.70
N ASN A 62 6.59 2.60 1.90
CA ASN A 62 6.54 3.70 0.94
C ASN A 62 6.60 5.08 1.62
N CYS A 63 5.97 5.22 2.80
CA CYS A 63 6.06 6.44 3.61
C CYS A 63 7.50 6.70 4.07
N LEU A 64 8.20 5.68 4.57
CA LEU A 64 9.59 5.78 4.99
C LEU A 64 10.54 6.09 3.83
N ASP A 65 10.30 5.53 2.65
CA ASP A 65 11.07 5.83 1.45
C ASP A 65 10.93 7.32 1.06
N GLY A 66 9.69 7.84 1.08
CA GLY A 66 9.42 9.26 0.86
C GLY A 66 10.02 10.16 1.95
N ALA A 67 9.92 9.74 3.21
CA ALA A 67 10.52 10.45 4.34
C ALA A 67 12.05 10.53 4.21
N ARG A 68 12.71 9.46 3.77
CA ARG A 68 14.16 9.43 3.54
C ARG A 68 14.57 10.50 2.54
N SER A 69 13.91 10.58 1.39
CA SER A 69 14.20 11.62 0.39
C SER A 69 14.02 13.02 0.98
N GLY A 70 12.93 13.26 1.71
CA GLY A 70 12.68 14.54 2.37
C GLY A 70 13.72 14.89 3.45
N CYS A 71 14.14 13.90 4.24
CA CYS A 71 15.15 14.06 5.28
C CYS A 71 16.52 14.39 4.68
N CYS A 72 16.93 13.73 3.58
CA CYS A 72 18.19 14.05 2.90
C CYS A 72 18.22 15.50 2.39
N LEU A 73 17.12 15.98 1.79
CA LEU A 73 17.04 17.38 1.32
C LEU A 73 17.15 18.37 2.48
N ARG A 74 16.44 18.12 3.58
CA ARG A 74 16.51 18.97 4.77
C ARG A 74 17.88 18.92 5.45
N ALA A 75 18.54 17.75 5.44
CA ALA A 75 19.89 17.60 5.96
C ALA A 75 20.88 18.49 5.20
N MET A 76 20.80 18.51 3.87
CA MET A 76 21.65 19.37 3.04
C MET A 76 21.45 20.85 3.37
N ASP A 77 20.20 21.31 3.45
CA ASP A 77 19.89 22.71 3.78
C ASP A 77 20.36 23.07 5.19
N HIS A 78 20.18 22.15 6.15
CA HIS A 78 20.57 22.34 7.54
C HIS A 78 22.11 22.39 7.70
N CYS A 79 22.83 21.45 7.08
CA CYS A 79 24.25 21.25 7.33
C CYS A 79 25.16 22.20 6.55
N ARG A 80 24.74 22.60 5.33
CA ARG A 80 25.48 23.55 4.47
C ARG A 80 25.27 25.00 4.87
N GLY A 81 24.17 25.28 5.59
CA GLY A 81 23.82 26.61 6.06
C GLY A 81 23.32 27.56 4.95
N PRO A 82 22.96 28.80 5.32
CA PRO A 82 22.38 29.76 4.39
C PRO A 82 23.27 30.07 3.18
N ALA A 83 22.70 30.06 1.98
CA ALA A 83 23.43 30.31 0.73
C ALA A 83 24.12 31.69 0.69
N TRP A 84 23.59 32.69 1.40
CA TRP A 84 24.17 34.04 1.43
C TRP A 84 25.53 34.08 2.16
N LEU A 85 25.81 33.14 3.07
CA LEU A 85 27.10 33.06 3.75
C LEU A 85 28.25 32.69 2.81
N ARG A 86 27.98 32.09 1.64
CA ARG A 86 29.00 31.77 0.63
C ARG A 86 29.66 33.00 0.00
N TRP A 87 29.06 34.19 0.14
CA TRP A 87 29.62 35.44 -0.39
C TRP A 87 30.58 36.13 0.58
N LEU A 88 30.72 35.63 1.82
CA LEU A 88 31.63 36.22 2.81
C LEU A 88 33.06 35.70 2.62
N PRO A 89 34.08 36.58 2.58
CA PRO A 89 35.48 36.21 2.33
C PRO A 89 36.11 35.37 3.45
N TRP A 90 35.45 35.23 4.60
CA TRP A 90 35.88 34.42 5.74
C TRP A 90 35.12 33.09 5.87
N ASN A 91 34.19 32.80 4.96
CA ASN A 91 33.47 31.55 5.02
C ASN A 91 34.36 30.42 4.47
N ASN A 92 35.11 29.82 5.38
CA ASN A 92 35.75 28.54 5.12
C ASN A 92 34.65 27.50 5.04
N SER A 93 34.35 27.07 3.82
CA SER A 93 33.47 25.93 3.56
C SER A 93 33.84 24.78 4.50
N LYS A 94 32.87 24.23 5.23
CA LYS A 94 33.12 23.07 6.09
C LYS A 94 33.81 21.96 5.27
N PRO A 95 34.77 21.23 5.85
CA PRO A 95 35.33 20.04 5.22
C PRO A 95 34.22 19.06 4.84
N TRP A 96 34.37 18.37 3.71
CA TRP A 96 33.39 17.39 3.24
C TRP A 96 33.04 16.33 4.29
N ALA A 97 34.03 15.84 5.04
CA ALA A 97 33.82 14.86 6.10
C ALA A 97 32.92 15.39 7.25
N GLU A 98 33.01 16.68 7.57
CA GLU A 98 32.15 17.28 8.61
C GLU A 98 30.72 17.50 8.11
N LEU A 99 30.57 17.80 6.82
CA LEU A 99 29.26 17.93 6.17
C LEU A 99 28.55 16.57 6.12
N GLU A 100 29.22 15.53 5.65
CA GLU A 100 28.69 14.17 5.58
C GLU A 100 28.27 13.68 6.97
N ALA A 101 29.14 13.83 7.98
CA ALA A 101 28.81 13.44 9.35
C ALA A 101 27.64 14.26 9.95
N CYS A 102 27.44 15.51 9.52
CA CYS A 102 26.27 16.30 9.90
C CYS A 102 25.01 15.77 9.21
N GLU A 103 25.09 15.52 7.91
CA GLU A 103 23.98 15.06 7.09
C GLU A 103 23.48 13.69 7.56
N ASP A 104 24.38 12.75 7.86
CA ASP A 104 24.04 11.42 8.39
C ASP A 104 23.28 11.50 9.72
N ARG A 105 23.82 12.23 10.70
CA ARG A 105 23.17 12.42 12.00
C ARG A 105 21.81 13.09 11.87
N TYR A 106 21.67 14.05 10.96
CA TYR A 106 20.39 14.71 10.71
C TYR A 106 19.39 13.75 10.08
N VAL A 107 19.80 12.97 9.08
CA VAL A 107 18.94 11.98 8.42
C VAL A 107 18.47 10.94 9.42
N GLU A 108 19.35 10.40 10.26
CA GLU A 108 18.98 9.44 11.30
C GLU A 108 17.93 10.00 12.27
N ALA A 109 18.15 11.21 12.80
CA ALA A 109 17.21 11.86 13.71
C ALA A 109 15.86 12.17 13.03
N CYS A 110 15.90 12.64 11.78
CA CYS A 110 14.71 12.92 10.98
C CYS A 110 13.93 11.64 10.69
N MET A 111 14.60 10.53 10.35
CA MET A 111 13.96 9.24 10.12
C MET A 111 13.32 8.69 11.39
N ALA A 112 14.01 8.77 12.53
CA ALA A 112 13.46 8.35 13.82
C ALA A 112 12.18 9.14 14.18
N ALA A 113 12.14 10.45 13.88
CA ALA A 113 10.96 11.28 14.10
C ALA A 113 9.78 10.92 13.18
N ASN A 114 10.03 10.45 11.95
CA ASN A 114 8.98 10.09 10.99
C ASN A 114 8.49 8.65 11.13
N ALA A 115 9.28 7.74 11.72
CA ALA A 115 8.95 6.32 11.79
C ALA A 115 7.58 6.03 12.41
N LYS A 116 7.29 6.64 13.57
CA LYS A 116 5.99 6.47 14.22
C LYS A 116 4.84 7.03 13.37
N GLY A 117 5.02 8.21 12.78
CA GLY A 117 4.00 8.82 11.93
C GLY A 117 3.65 7.96 10.71
N CYS A 118 4.65 7.33 10.09
CA CYS A 118 4.43 6.40 8.99
C CYS A 118 3.67 5.14 9.43
N THR A 119 4.00 4.55 10.58
CA THR A 119 3.27 3.39 11.13
C THR A 119 1.83 3.75 11.46
N ASP A 120 1.60 4.84 12.19
CA ASP A 120 0.26 5.29 12.59
C ASP A 120 -0.62 5.60 11.36
N HIS A 121 -0.04 6.25 10.35
CA HIS A 121 -0.73 6.51 9.08
C HIS A 121 -1.10 5.21 8.37
N ALA A 122 -0.17 4.26 8.27
CA ALA A 122 -0.39 2.98 7.62
C ALA A 122 -1.50 2.17 8.33
N GLU A 123 -1.48 2.12 9.67
CA GLU A 123 -2.52 1.46 10.47
C GLU A 123 -3.90 2.08 10.25
N SER A 124 -4.00 3.41 10.35
CA SER A 124 -5.25 4.14 10.15
C SER A 124 -5.79 3.93 8.72
N PHE A 125 -4.94 4.15 7.72
CA PHE A 125 -5.32 4.01 6.31
C PHE A 125 -5.77 2.58 5.99
N CYS A 126 -4.96 1.58 6.34
CA CYS A 126 -5.27 0.20 6.01
C CYS A 126 -6.48 -0.34 6.80
N THR A 127 -6.75 0.18 8.00
CA THR A 127 -7.99 -0.14 8.73
C THR A 127 -9.22 0.39 8.00
N LEU A 128 -9.16 1.61 7.47
CA LEU A 128 -10.26 2.17 6.65
C LEU A 128 -10.46 1.36 5.36
N VAL A 129 -9.38 0.97 4.69
CA VAL A 129 -9.44 0.20 3.43
C VAL A 129 -10.09 -1.18 3.62
N VAL A 130 -9.88 -1.84 4.76
CA VAL A 130 -10.46 -3.17 5.04
C VAL A 130 -11.75 -3.12 5.84
N ALA A 131 -12.25 -1.92 6.15
CA ALA A 131 -13.46 -1.77 6.95
C ALA A 131 -14.65 -2.49 6.29
N ARG A 132 -15.36 -3.30 7.07
CA ARG A 132 -16.65 -3.87 6.67
C ARG A 132 -17.69 -2.76 6.81
N PRO A 133 -18.61 -2.58 5.87
CA PRO A 133 -19.73 -1.67 6.07
C PRO A 133 -20.62 -2.25 7.17
N ALA A 134 -21.08 -1.39 8.09
CA ALA A 134 -22.05 -1.77 9.09
C ALA A 134 -23.34 -2.23 8.40
N GLY A 135 -23.78 -3.47 8.66
CA GLY A 135 -25.01 -4.05 8.09
C GLY A 135 -24.83 -5.22 7.12
N LEU A 136 -23.65 -5.84 7.04
CA LEU A 136 -23.41 -7.11 6.32
C LEU A 136 -23.10 -8.30 7.24
N GLU A 137 -23.14 -8.09 8.56
CA GLU A 137 -23.18 -9.18 9.53
C GLU A 137 -24.66 -9.49 9.76
N ASP A 138 -25.10 -10.68 9.30
CA ASP A 138 -26.15 -11.54 9.90
C ASP A 138 -26.82 -12.47 8.87
N THR A 139 -26.83 -12.16 7.56
CA THR A 139 -27.67 -12.95 6.63
C THR A 139 -27.10 -14.31 6.22
N ALA A 140 -25.77 -14.51 6.27
CA ALA A 140 -25.16 -15.78 5.88
C ALA A 140 -25.31 -16.86 6.98
N ASP A 141 -25.14 -16.47 8.24
CA ASP A 141 -25.30 -17.36 9.40
C ASP A 141 -26.78 -17.63 9.69
N GLU A 142 -27.67 -16.64 9.49
CA GLU A 142 -29.12 -16.84 9.57
C GLU A 142 -29.65 -17.77 8.47
N ALA A 143 -29.13 -17.68 7.24
CA ALA A 143 -29.54 -18.58 6.15
C ALA A 143 -29.14 -20.04 6.42
N GLN A 144 -27.94 -20.27 6.95
CA GLN A 144 -27.50 -21.62 7.32
C GLN A 144 -28.26 -22.16 8.54
N GLN A 145 -28.53 -21.33 9.55
CA GLN A 145 -29.34 -21.74 10.70
C GLN A 145 -30.79 -22.03 10.31
N GLN A 146 -31.42 -21.22 9.46
CA GLN A 146 -32.78 -21.45 8.97
C GLN A 146 -32.86 -22.74 8.12
N GLN A 147 -31.87 -22.99 7.28
CA GLN A 147 -31.81 -24.23 6.48
C GLN A 147 -31.63 -25.47 7.36
N GLN A 148 -30.80 -25.38 8.41
CA GLN A 148 -30.59 -26.47 9.37
C GLN A 148 -31.81 -26.69 10.28
N GLN A 149 -32.56 -25.63 10.62
CA GLN A 149 -33.80 -25.72 11.39
C GLN A 149 -34.97 -26.29 10.57
N GLN A 150 -35.04 -25.98 9.27
CA GLN A 150 -36.00 -26.57 8.33
C GLN A 150 -35.73 -28.08 8.12
N GLN A 151 -34.46 -28.49 8.02
CA GLN A 151 -34.09 -29.91 7.94
C GLN A 151 -34.47 -30.69 9.21
N ARG A 152 -34.34 -30.07 10.40
CA ARG A 152 -34.79 -30.69 11.67
C ARG A 152 -36.31 -30.82 11.76
N ARG A 153 -37.06 -29.85 11.26
CA ARG A 153 -38.54 -29.90 11.25
C ARG A 153 -39.08 -30.92 10.23
N GLY A 154 -38.44 -31.08 9.08
CA GLY A 154 -38.84 -32.05 8.05
C GLY A 154 -38.69 -33.53 8.48
N ASN A 155 -37.71 -33.84 9.33
CA ASN A 155 -37.45 -35.21 9.80
C ASN A 155 -38.33 -35.65 10.99
N GLY A 156 -39.07 -34.73 11.61
CA GLY A 156 -39.94 -35.01 12.76
C GLY A 156 -41.39 -35.39 12.42
N SER A 157 -41.79 -35.30 11.15
CA SER A 157 -43.21 -35.43 10.73
C SER A 157 -43.56 -36.76 10.05
N ARG A 158 -42.67 -37.76 10.09
CA ARG A 158 -42.97 -39.17 9.71
C ARG A 158 -43.02 -40.03 10.98
N LYS A 159 -44.17 -40.03 11.65
CA LYS A 159 -44.62 -41.14 12.51
C LYS A 159 -46.12 -41.28 12.35
#